data_AF-A0A1Y3AWU3-F1
#
_entry.id   AF-A0A1Y3AWU3-F1
#
_cell.length_a   1.000
_cell.length_b   1.000
_cell.length_c   1.000
_cell.angle_alpha   90.00
_cell.angle_beta   90.00
_cell.angle_gamma   90.00
#
_symmetry.space_group_name_H-M   'P 1'
#
loop_
_entity.id
_entity.type
_entity.pdbx_description
1 polymer ?
#
loop_
_entity_poly.entity_id
_entity_poly.type
_entity_poly.pdbx_seq_one_letter_code
_entity_poly.pdbx_strand_id
1 'polypeptide(L)'
;MSLVFSGSVIFSMSLMGCLGALRENLCLIKLVSLLSIISIFLNLFFSTHTQYSLMLLILFVGEVTISSLAFVFPQNVLHFLKNHLSKDMITKYREDSNLQNLIDIIQLQFKCCGISDHGYKDWSMNIYFNCTIMNPSSERCAVPFSCCRNLKTEINSMCGYNMQNLSSVVEINKYVYTRGCVEAISELVDHNMNLVAIICLGSALAQLFAMFLARSLQGQIFAQRARWM
;
A
#
# COMPACT_ATOMS: atom_id res chain seq x y z
N MET A 1 17.57 5.26 6.86
CA MET A 1 17.80 5.18 8.32
C MET A 1 18.64 3.98 8.74
N SER A 2 18.41 2.77 8.22
CA SER A 2 19.08 1.55 8.69
C SER A 2 20.62 1.55 8.55
N LEU A 3 21.18 2.12 7.46
CA LEU A 3 22.64 2.24 7.26
C LEU A 3 23.33 3.16 8.29
N VAL A 4 22.66 4.26 8.66
CA VAL A 4 23.19 5.22 9.63
C VAL A 4 23.21 4.59 11.03
N PHE A 5 22.16 3.85 11.36
CA PHE A 5 22.07 3.12 12.61
C PHE A 5 23.17 2.03 12.72
N SER A 6 23.32 1.20 11.68
CA SER A 6 24.37 0.17 11.68
C SER A 6 25.79 0.75 11.71
N GLY A 7 26.03 1.87 11.01
CA GLY A 7 27.32 2.55 11.00
C GLY A 7 27.71 3.13 12.37
N SER A 8 26.74 3.74 13.07
CA SER A 8 26.97 4.28 14.42
C SER A 8 27.37 3.19 15.41
N VAL A 9 26.75 2.02 15.34
CA VAL A 9 27.04 0.88 16.23
C VAL A 9 28.47 0.36 16.01
N ILE A 10 28.88 0.19 14.75
CA ILE A 10 30.24 -0.29 14.41
C ILE A 10 31.31 0.69 14.90
N PHE A 11 31.07 1.99 14.74
CA PHE A 11 31.98 3.03 15.21
C PHE A 11 32.16 3.02 16.74
N SER A 12 31.05 3.00 17.49
CA SER A 12 31.09 2.96 18.96
C SER A 12 31.80 1.72 19.50
N MET A 13 31.55 0.55 18.90
CA MET A 13 32.22 -0.70 19.26
C MET A 13 33.74 -0.64 19.03
N SER A 14 34.16 -0.02 17.92
CA SER A 14 35.58 0.10 17.56
C SER A 14 36.32 1.06 18.49
N LEU A 15 35.69 2.18 18.84
CA LEU A 15 36.24 3.17 19.77
C LEU A 15 36.42 2.59 21.18
N MET A 16 35.41 1.89 21.70
CA MET A 16 35.49 1.24 23.02
C MET A 16 36.54 0.12 23.04
N GLY A 17 36.66 -0.66 21.96
CA GLY A 17 37.72 -1.67 21.83
C GLY A 17 39.12 -1.06 21.86
N CYS A 18 39.36 0.01 21.10
CA CYS A 18 40.65 0.72 21.09
C CYS A 18 40.97 1.34 22.46
N LEU A 19 40.00 2.01 23.11
CA LEU A 19 40.20 2.61 24.43
C LEU A 19 40.45 1.57 25.52
N GLY A 20 39.81 0.41 25.45
CA GLY A 20 40.00 -0.69 26.38
C GLY A 20 41.42 -1.28 26.32
N ALA A 21 41.95 -1.43 25.10
CA ALA A 21 43.33 -1.90 24.88
C ALA A 21 44.36 -0.87 25.36
N LEU A 22 44.16 0.42 25.06
CA LEU A 22 45.10 1.48 25.41
C LEU A 22 45.21 1.75 26.93
N ARG A 23 44.18 1.39 27.70
CA ARG A 23 44.10 1.57 29.16
C ARG A 23 44.28 0.27 29.95
N GLU A 24 44.62 -0.84 29.29
CA GLU A 24 44.71 -2.18 29.88
C GLU A 24 43.50 -2.57 30.76
N ASN A 25 42.31 -2.05 30.43
CA ASN A 25 41.13 -2.24 31.26
C ASN A 25 40.40 -3.54 30.87
N LEU A 26 40.75 -4.62 31.57
CA LEU A 26 40.19 -5.96 31.38
C LEU A 26 38.65 -6.01 31.44
N CYS A 27 38.01 -5.13 32.22
CA CYS A 27 36.54 -5.06 32.31
C CYS A 27 35.94 -4.56 30.99
N LEU A 28 36.55 -3.53 30.40
CA LEU A 28 36.09 -2.92 29.15
C LEU A 28 36.23 -3.90 27.97
N ILE A 29 37.33 -4.65 27.91
CA ILE A 29 37.59 -5.66 26.88
C ILE A 29 36.59 -6.83 26.99
N LYS A 30 36.31 -7.32 28.21
CA LYS A 30 35.29 -8.36 28.44
C LYS A 30 33.89 -7.90 28.03
N LEU A 31 33.52 -6.66 28.33
CA LEU A 31 32.22 -6.10 27.97
C LEU A 31 32.06 -5.94 26.45
N VAL A 32 33.09 -5.47 25.74
CA VAL A 32 33.11 -5.41 24.26
C VAL A 32 33.02 -6.81 23.65
N SER A 33 33.72 -7.80 24.21
CA SER A 33 33.66 -9.19 23.76
C SER A 33 32.29 -9.83 23.98
N LEU A 34 31.61 -9.52 25.09
CA LEU A 34 30.29 -10.08 25.39
C LEU A 34 29.20 -9.42 24.52
N LEU A 35 29.30 -8.10 24.28
CA LEU A 35 28.42 -7.37 23.37
C LEU A 35 28.62 -7.78 21.90
N SER A 36 29.85 -8.10 21.47
CA SER A 36 30.09 -8.58 20.11
C SER A 36 29.49 -9.97 19.89
N ILE A 37 29.58 -10.86 20.88
CA ILE A 37 28.91 -12.17 20.84
C ILE A 37 27.39 -11.99 20.77
N ILE A 38 26.79 -11.13 21.61
CA ILE A 38 25.34 -10.84 21.57
C ILE A 38 24.92 -10.26 20.21
N SER A 39 25.69 -9.32 19.64
CA SER A 39 25.44 -8.76 18.31
C SER A 39 25.57 -9.81 17.20
N ILE A 40 26.53 -10.72 17.28
CA ILE A 40 26.67 -11.84 16.35
C ILE A 40 25.47 -12.79 16.46
N PHE A 41 25.04 -13.15 17.68
CA PHE A 41 23.84 -13.97 17.90
C PHE A 41 22.56 -13.26 17.43
N LEU A 42 22.41 -11.96 17.68
CA LEU A 42 21.30 -11.16 17.17
C LEU A 42 21.33 -11.10 15.64
N ASN A 43 22.48 -10.83 15.00
CA ASN A 43 22.59 -10.82 13.53
C ASN A 43 22.46 -12.21 12.89
N LEU A 44 22.78 -13.30 13.61
CA LEU A 44 22.51 -14.68 13.20
C LEU A 44 21.01 -15.02 13.35
N PHE A 45 20.36 -14.54 14.40
CA PHE A 45 18.92 -14.68 14.61
C PHE A 45 18.11 -13.81 13.62
N PHE A 46 18.61 -12.61 13.33
CA PHE A 46 18.16 -11.67 12.29
C PHE A 46 18.90 -11.89 10.97
N SER A 47 19.42 -13.10 10.70
CA SER A 47 20.13 -13.34 9.45
C SER A 47 19.16 -13.07 8.28
N THR A 48 19.49 -12.08 7.48
CA THR A 48 18.70 -11.53 6.37
C THR A 48 18.23 -12.60 5.37
N HIS A 49 18.86 -13.78 5.34
CA HIS A 49 18.50 -14.91 4.50
C HIS A 49 17.24 -15.68 4.95
N THR A 50 16.96 -15.79 6.26
CA THR A 50 15.74 -16.46 6.75
C THR A 50 14.51 -15.56 6.67
N GLN A 51 14.69 -14.24 6.74
CA GLN A 51 13.60 -13.28 6.60
C GLN A 51 13.02 -13.25 5.18
N TYR A 52 13.86 -13.28 4.14
CA TYR A 52 13.38 -13.18 2.75
C TYR A 52 12.57 -14.42 2.33
N SER A 53 13.05 -15.63 2.64
CA SER A 53 12.31 -16.86 2.34
C SER A 53 11.00 -16.98 3.14
N LEU A 54 10.98 -16.50 4.39
CA LEU A 54 9.76 -16.47 5.21
C LEU A 54 8.76 -15.44 4.70
N MET A 55 9.24 -14.24 4.32
CA MET A 55 8.40 -13.18 3.76
C MET A 55 7.76 -13.62 2.43
N LEU A 56 8.53 -14.24 1.53
CA LEU A 56 7.99 -14.79 0.28
C LEU A 56 6.93 -15.87 0.52
N LEU A 57 7.15 -16.73 1.51
CA LEU A 57 6.16 -17.74 1.89
C LEU A 57 4.86 -17.09 2.42
N ILE A 58 4.97 -16.07 3.28
CA ILE A 58 3.82 -15.34 3.80
C ILE A 58 3.06 -14.65 2.65
N LEU A 59 3.77 -14.03 1.70
CA LEU A 59 3.17 -13.41 0.53
C LEU A 59 2.44 -14.44 -0.35
N PHE A 60 3.04 -15.60 -0.60
CA PHE A 60 2.41 -16.67 -1.37
C PHE A 60 1.14 -17.20 -0.69
N VAL A 61 1.20 -17.48 0.61
CA VAL A 61 0.01 -17.92 1.37
C VAL A 61 -1.05 -16.81 1.40
N GLY A 62 -0.65 -15.55 1.55
CA GLY A 62 -1.54 -14.40 1.48
C GLY A 62 -2.23 -14.28 0.12
N GLU A 63 -1.48 -14.41 -0.97
CA GLU A 63 -2.02 -14.36 -2.33
C GLU A 63 -3.04 -15.47 -2.59
N VAL A 64 -2.74 -16.71 -2.18
CA VAL A 64 -3.66 -17.85 -2.32
C VAL A 64 -4.91 -17.66 -1.46
N THR A 65 -4.76 -17.19 -0.22
CA THR A 65 -5.92 -16.98 0.68
C THR A 65 -6.80 -15.83 0.19
N ILE A 66 -6.23 -14.70 -0.23
CA ILE A 66 -6.98 -13.56 -0.78
C ILE A 66 -7.67 -13.96 -2.09
N SER A 67 -6.96 -14.63 -3.00
CA SER A 67 -7.51 -15.04 -4.29
C SER A 67 -8.67 -16.04 -4.13
N SER A 68 -8.51 -17.02 -3.24
CA SER A 68 -9.58 -17.98 -2.95
C SER A 68 -10.79 -17.33 -2.29
N LEU A 69 -10.58 -16.42 -1.33
CA LEU A 69 -11.68 -15.66 -0.69
C LEU A 69 -12.42 -14.78 -1.71
N ALA A 70 -11.69 -14.05 -2.56
CA ALA A 70 -12.27 -13.20 -3.59
C ALA A 70 -13.08 -14.00 -4.61
N PHE A 71 -12.61 -15.21 -4.96
CA PHE A 71 -13.31 -16.08 -5.91
C PHE A 71 -14.56 -16.74 -5.30
N VAL A 72 -14.48 -17.22 -4.06
CA VAL A 72 -15.60 -17.93 -3.41
C VAL A 72 -16.67 -16.96 -2.92
N PHE A 73 -16.29 -15.79 -2.42
CA PHE A 73 -17.22 -14.82 -1.80
C PHE A 73 -17.11 -13.42 -2.42
N PRO A 74 -17.37 -13.24 -3.73
CA PRO A 74 -17.19 -11.96 -4.42
C PRO A 74 -18.07 -10.85 -3.84
N GLN A 75 -19.31 -11.17 -3.47
CA GLN A 75 -20.26 -10.19 -2.89
C GLN A 75 -19.81 -9.67 -1.53
N ASN A 76 -19.24 -10.53 -0.69
CA ASN A 76 -18.74 -10.12 0.63
C ASN A 76 -17.52 -9.21 0.48
N VAL A 77 -16.63 -9.50 -0.47
CA VAL A 77 -15.49 -8.65 -0.78
C VAL A 77 -15.97 -7.29 -1.29
N LEU A 78 -16.91 -7.26 -2.24
CA LEU A 78 -17.47 -6.01 -2.75
C LEU A 78 -18.15 -5.18 -1.65
N HIS A 79 -18.92 -5.80 -0.77
CA HIS A 79 -19.56 -5.12 0.35
C HIS A 79 -18.54 -4.57 1.36
N PHE A 80 -17.48 -5.34 1.66
CA PHE A 80 -16.38 -4.87 2.50
C PHE A 80 -15.68 -3.67 1.86
N LEU A 81 -15.40 -3.74 0.55
CA LEU A 81 -14.80 -2.64 -0.21
C LEU A 81 -15.66 -1.38 -0.13
N LYS A 82 -16.98 -1.52 -0.35
CA LYS A 82 -17.93 -0.41 -0.32
C LYS A 82 -18.06 0.24 1.05
N ASN A 83 -18.08 -0.51 2.14
CA ASN A 83 -18.41 0.06 3.45
C ASN A 83 -17.19 0.54 4.24
N HIS A 84 -16.10 -0.23 4.21
CA HIS A 84 -14.90 0.11 4.99
C HIS A 84 -14.02 1.11 4.25
N LEU A 85 -13.78 0.91 2.94
CA LEU A 85 -12.94 1.87 2.21
C LEU A 85 -13.66 3.18 1.94
N SER A 86 -14.97 3.20 1.66
CA SER A 86 -15.66 4.47 1.34
C SER A 86 -15.61 5.49 2.46
N LYS A 87 -15.93 5.07 3.69
CA LYS A 87 -16.07 5.98 4.83
C LYS A 87 -14.73 6.58 5.22
N ASP A 88 -13.70 5.76 5.37
CA ASP A 88 -12.40 6.23 5.83
C ASP A 88 -11.65 7.01 4.74
N MET A 89 -11.75 6.59 3.47
CA MET A 89 -11.07 7.26 2.36
C MET A 89 -11.67 8.63 2.04
N ILE A 90 -13.00 8.75 2.00
CA ILE A 90 -13.65 10.01 1.64
C ILE A 90 -13.52 11.03 2.78
N THR A 91 -13.69 10.62 4.04
CA THR A 91 -13.59 11.55 5.17
C THR A 91 -12.18 12.15 5.30
N LYS A 92 -11.13 11.35 5.09
CA LYS A 92 -9.73 11.77 5.19
C LYS A 92 -9.12 12.32 3.89
N TYR A 93 -9.90 12.43 2.82
CA TYR A 93 -9.41 12.84 1.50
C TYR A 93 -8.58 14.13 1.50
N ARG A 94 -8.94 15.13 2.31
CA ARG A 94 -8.20 16.41 2.44
C ARG A 94 -7.10 16.40 3.52
N GLU A 95 -7.03 15.37 4.35
CA GLU A 95 -6.09 15.28 5.46
C GLU A 95 -4.73 14.70 5.02
N ASP A 96 -4.71 13.81 4.02
CA ASP A 96 -3.50 13.16 3.51
C ASP A 96 -3.36 13.37 1.99
N SER A 97 -2.28 14.03 1.58
CA SER A 97 -2.00 14.32 0.16
C SER A 97 -1.76 13.06 -0.66
N ASN A 98 -1.20 12.00 -0.08
CA ASN A 98 -1.00 10.73 -0.77
C ASN A 98 -2.34 10.04 -1.01
N LEU A 99 -3.22 10.04 0.00
CA LEU A 99 -4.58 9.52 -0.13
C LEU A 99 -5.36 10.32 -1.18
N GLN A 100 -5.25 11.65 -1.16
CA GLN A 100 -5.87 12.53 -2.14
C GLN A 100 -5.44 12.15 -3.55
N ASN A 101 -4.12 12.09 -3.80
CA ASN A 101 -3.56 11.74 -5.11
C ASN A 101 -3.99 10.35 -5.56
N LEU A 102 -4.03 9.37 -4.65
CA LEU A 102 -4.47 8.02 -4.96
C LEU A 102 -5.93 8.00 -5.44
N ILE A 103 -6.81 8.67 -4.70
CA ILE A 103 -8.24 8.75 -5.05
C ILE A 103 -8.42 9.49 -6.38
N ASP A 104 -7.69 10.59 -6.58
CA ASP A 104 -7.73 11.36 -7.82
C ASP A 104 -7.28 10.51 -9.03
N ILE A 105 -6.20 9.74 -8.89
CA ILE A 105 -5.72 8.82 -9.94
C ILE A 105 -6.78 7.74 -10.24
N ILE A 106 -7.37 7.13 -9.22
CA ILE A 106 -8.39 6.10 -9.39
C ILE A 106 -9.60 6.68 -10.14
N GLN A 107 -10.10 7.85 -9.72
CA GLN A 107 -11.27 8.48 -10.34
C GLN A 107 -11.03 8.86 -11.81
N LEU A 108 -9.83 9.38 -12.12
CA LEU A 108 -9.43 9.72 -13.47
C LEU A 108 -9.24 8.49 -14.36
N GLN A 109 -8.55 7.46 -13.85
CA GLN A 109 -8.21 6.26 -14.61
C GLN A 109 -9.45 5.40 -14.89
N PHE A 110 -10.30 5.20 -13.89
CA PHE A 110 -11.49 4.37 -14.01
C PHE A 110 -12.75 5.16 -14.37
N LYS A 111 -12.64 6.48 -14.56
CA LYS A 111 -13.76 7.34 -15.01
C LYS A 111 -14.98 7.18 -14.10
N CYS A 112 -14.75 7.37 -12.81
CA CYS A 112 -15.73 7.18 -11.73
C CYS A 112 -15.64 8.33 -10.73
N CYS A 113 -16.62 8.45 -9.84
CA CYS A 113 -16.63 9.46 -8.78
C CYS A 113 -17.25 8.87 -7.51
N GLY A 114 -16.60 9.10 -6.38
CA GLY A 114 -16.94 8.43 -5.12
C GLY A 114 -16.46 6.97 -5.11
N ILE A 115 -16.95 6.18 -4.15
CA ILE A 115 -16.48 4.81 -3.90
C ILE A 115 -17.64 3.82 -3.96
N SER A 116 -18.73 4.10 -3.24
CA SER A 116 -19.93 3.27 -3.11
C SER A 116 -20.89 3.43 -4.29
N ASP A 117 -22.02 2.72 -4.22
CA ASP A 117 -23.10 2.79 -5.21
C ASP A 117 -23.81 4.15 -5.24
N HIS A 118 -23.61 4.98 -4.21
CA HIS A 118 -24.08 6.38 -4.22
C HIS A 118 -23.21 7.30 -5.10
N GLY A 119 -22.04 6.80 -5.54
CA GLY A 119 -21.14 7.45 -6.47
C GLY A 119 -20.77 8.86 -6.02
N TYR A 120 -21.02 9.85 -6.86
CA TYR A 120 -20.64 11.24 -6.60
C TYR A 120 -21.24 11.85 -5.31
N LYS A 121 -22.31 11.25 -4.75
CA LYS A 121 -22.91 11.69 -3.49
C LYS A 121 -22.13 11.26 -2.24
N ASP A 122 -21.21 10.31 -2.36
CA ASP A 122 -20.35 9.91 -1.24
C ASP A 122 -19.56 11.08 -0.66
N TRP A 123 -19.25 12.06 -1.52
CA TRP A 123 -18.55 13.28 -1.12
C TRP A 123 -19.27 14.08 -0.04
N SER A 124 -20.59 13.90 0.15
CA SER A 124 -21.30 14.49 1.29
C SER A 124 -20.79 14.01 2.66
N MET A 125 -20.08 12.88 2.73
CA MET A 125 -19.45 12.39 3.97
C MET A 125 -18.21 13.19 4.37
N ASN A 126 -17.56 13.87 3.43
CA ASN A 126 -16.39 14.69 3.72
C ASN A 126 -16.81 16.08 4.23
N ILE A 127 -16.16 16.57 5.29
CA ILE A 127 -16.51 17.84 5.95
C ILE A 127 -16.43 19.06 5.01
N TYR A 128 -15.57 19.04 3.99
CA TYR A 128 -15.40 20.15 3.05
C TYR A 128 -16.45 20.15 1.93
N PHE A 129 -16.91 18.96 1.52
CA PHE A 129 -17.87 18.78 0.43
C PHE A 129 -19.31 18.62 0.91
N ASN A 130 -19.52 18.38 2.21
CA ASN A 130 -20.83 18.16 2.82
C ASN A 130 -21.82 19.27 2.45
N CYS A 131 -22.99 18.89 1.94
CA CYS A 131 -24.00 19.81 1.41
C CYS A 131 -24.79 20.63 2.44
N THR A 132 -24.59 20.43 3.74
CA THR A 132 -25.35 21.10 4.80
C THR A 132 -25.23 22.63 4.67
N ILE A 133 -26.35 23.34 4.82
CA ILE A 133 -26.44 24.81 4.65
C ILE A 133 -25.45 25.56 5.57
N MET A 134 -25.17 25.02 6.75
CA MET A 134 -24.23 25.59 7.72
C MET A 134 -22.75 25.39 7.36
N ASN A 135 -22.43 24.61 6.33
CA ASN A 135 -21.03 24.36 5.96
C ASN A 135 -20.41 25.62 5.32
N PRO A 136 -19.39 26.24 5.92
CA PRO A 136 -18.77 27.46 5.39
C PRO A 136 -17.79 27.18 4.24
N SER A 137 -17.52 25.91 3.92
CA SER A 137 -16.58 25.51 2.87
C SER A 137 -16.98 26.07 1.51
N SER A 138 -16.00 26.61 0.77
CA SER A 138 -16.19 26.99 -0.64
C SER A 138 -16.49 25.79 -1.53
N GLU A 139 -16.12 24.58 -1.11
CA GLU A 139 -16.38 23.32 -1.84
C GLU A 139 -17.70 22.64 -1.40
N ARG A 140 -18.54 23.34 -0.63
CA ARG A 140 -19.86 22.82 -0.22
C ARG A 140 -20.67 22.35 -1.43
N CYS A 141 -21.24 21.15 -1.34
CA CYS A 141 -21.97 20.50 -2.44
C CYS A 141 -21.16 20.26 -3.71
N ALA A 142 -19.84 20.41 -3.67
CA ALA A 142 -18.98 20.13 -4.80
C ALA A 142 -18.51 18.68 -4.81
N VAL A 143 -17.87 18.27 -5.90
CA VAL A 143 -17.06 17.06 -5.99
C VAL A 143 -15.64 17.43 -6.43
N PRO A 144 -14.61 16.61 -6.17
CA PRO A 144 -13.27 16.89 -6.63
C PRO A 144 -13.14 16.99 -8.14
N PHE A 145 -12.10 17.68 -8.59
CA PHE A 145 -11.83 17.88 -10.02
C PHE A 145 -11.61 16.55 -10.77
N SER A 146 -11.10 15.52 -10.09
CA SER A 146 -10.87 14.18 -10.63
C SER A 146 -12.16 13.46 -11.05
N CYS A 147 -13.31 13.88 -10.53
CA CYS A 147 -14.62 13.43 -10.98
C CYS A 147 -15.07 14.03 -12.32
N CYS A 148 -14.39 15.04 -12.85
CA CYS A 148 -14.82 15.74 -14.06
C CYS A 148 -14.43 14.99 -15.35
N ARG A 149 -15.33 15.02 -16.35
CA ARG A 149 -15.14 14.28 -17.61
C ARG A 149 -14.23 15.00 -18.60
N ASN A 150 -14.33 16.32 -18.68
CA ASN A 150 -13.69 17.14 -19.72
C ASN A 150 -12.74 18.17 -19.11
N LEU A 151 -11.62 17.71 -18.54
CA LEU A 151 -10.60 18.60 -17.94
C LEU A 151 -9.89 19.52 -18.96
N LYS A 152 -10.01 19.22 -20.27
CA LYS A 152 -9.22 19.89 -21.32
C LYS A 152 -9.93 21.06 -21.99
N THR A 153 -11.23 21.27 -21.77
CA THR A 153 -11.99 22.23 -22.56
C THR A 153 -11.97 23.66 -22.01
N GLU A 154 -11.69 23.89 -20.72
CA GLU A 154 -11.64 25.24 -20.16
C GLU A 154 -10.63 25.37 -19.00
N ILE A 155 -9.78 26.40 -19.09
CA ILE A 155 -8.66 26.71 -18.18
C ILE A 155 -9.14 27.03 -16.73
N ASN A 156 -10.45 27.19 -16.49
CA ASN A 156 -11.07 27.41 -15.18
C ASN A 156 -12.40 26.63 -15.03
N SER A 157 -12.42 25.35 -15.39
CA SER A 157 -13.62 24.53 -15.20
C SER A 157 -13.83 24.23 -13.71
N MET A 158 -14.62 25.05 -13.01
CA MET A 158 -15.24 24.70 -11.73
C MET A 158 -16.31 23.60 -11.90
N CYS A 159 -16.00 22.57 -12.69
CA CYS A 159 -16.91 21.50 -13.10
C CYS A 159 -17.45 20.69 -11.91
N GLY A 160 -16.73 20.64 -10.79
CA GLY A 160 -17.19 19.97 -9.59
C GLY A 160 -18.15 20.80 -8.75
N TYR A 161 -18.28 22.11 -9.00
CA TYR A 161 -18.98 23.04 -8.10
C TYR A 161 -20.49 22.81 -8.10
N ASN A 162 -21.08 22.75 -6.89
CA ASN A 162 -22.51 22.58 -6.66
C ASN A 162 -23.16 21.35 -7.35
N MET A 163 -22.36 20.37 -7.76
CA MET A 163 -22.82 19.19 -8.50
C MET A 163 -23.74 18.29 -7.67
N GLN A 164 -23.60 18.28 -6.34
CA GLN A 164 -24.44 17.48 -5.45
C GLN A 164 -25.86 18.04 -5.23
N ASN A 165 -26.10 19.33 -5.52
CA ASN A 165 -27.37 20.00 -5.28
C ASN A 165 -28.32 19.96 -6.50
N LEU A 166 -27.79 19.63 -7.68
CA LEU A 166 -28.58 19.49 -8.91
C LEU A 166 -29.52 18.27 -8.83
N SER A 167 -30.76 18.43 -9.29
CA SER A 167 -31.79 17.38 -9.18
C SER A 167 -31.72 16.33 -10.29
N SER A 168 -31.18 16.69 -11.46
CA SER A 168 -31.15 15.83 -12.65
C SER A 168 -29.80 15.12 -12.80
N VAL A 169 -29.77 13.81 -12.52
CA VAL A 169 -28.57 12.97 -12.71
C VAL A 169 -28.11 12.95 -14.18
N VAL A 170 -29.04 13.05 -15.14
CA VAL A 170 -28.74 13.06 -16.58
C VAL A 170 -27.95 14.30 -16.97
N GLU A 171 -28.25 15.44 -16.37
CA GLU A 171 -27.53 16.69 -16.61
C GLU A 171 -26.15 16.67 -15.95
N ILE A 172 -26.07 16.20 -14.71
CA ILE A 172 -24.82 16.03 -13.95
C ILE A 172 -23.83 15.14 -14.71
N ASN A 173 -24.31 14.01 -15.27
CA ASN A 173 -23.47 13.03 -15.97
C ASN A 173 -22.80 13.58 -17.26
N LYS A 174 -23.21 14.76 -17.74
CA LYS A 174 -22.52 15.46 -18.84
C LYS A 174 -21.18 16.06 -18.38
N TYR A 175 -21.09 16.47 -17.11
CA TYR A 175 -19.96 17.22 -16.57
C TYR A 175 -19.07 16.37 -15.65
N VAL A 176 -19.67 15.53 -14.81
CA VAL A 176 -18.96 14.67 -13.85
C VAL A 176 -19.37 13.22 -14.00
N TYR A 177 -18.48 12.30 -13.61
CA TYR A 177 -18.83 10.89 -13.47
C TYR A 177 -19.79 10.73 -12.29
N THR A 178 -20.89 10.01 -12.48
CA THR A 178 -21.89 9.78 -11.41
C THR A 178 -21.74 8.42 -10.75
N ARG A 179 -21.08 7.46 -11.43
CA ARG A 179 -20.88 6.08 -10.98
C ARG A 179 -19.79 5.95 -9.93
N GLY A 180 -19.96 5.03 -8.97
CA GLY A 180 -18.96 4.71 -7.96
C GLY A 180 -17.74 3.97 -8.51
N CYS A 181 -16.58 4.15 -7.87
CA CYS A 181 -15.36 3.50 -8.33
C CYS A 181 -15.31 1.99 -8.06
N VAL A 182 -15.92 1.50 -6.98
CA VAL A 182 -15.94 0.04 -6.72
C VAL A 182 -16.73 -0.69 -7.82
N GLU A 183 -17.87 -0.14 -8.23
CA GLU A 183 -18.68 -0.67 -9.32
C GLU A 183 -17.93 -0.61 -10.65
N ALA A 184 -17.35 0.54 -11.00
CA ALA A 184 -16.58 0.70 -12.24
C ALA A 184 -15.37 -0.25 -12.34
N ILE A 185 -14.68 -0.50 -11.22
CA ILE A 185 -13.56 -1.46 -11.15
C ILE A 185 -14.09 -2.88 -11.24
N SER A 186 -15.18 -3.21 -10.55
CA SER A 186 -15.80 -4.54 -10.60
C SER A 186 -16.17 -4.92 -12.03
N GLU A 187 -16.86 -4.03 -12.77
CA GLU A 187 -17.22 -4.27 -14.17
C GLU A 187 -15.99 -4.51 -15.06
N LEU A 188 -14.91 -3.76 -14.83
CA LEU A 188 -13.67 -3.92 -15.58
C LEU A 188 -13.00 -5.26 -15.27
N VAL A 189 -13.00 -5.66 -14.00
CA VAL A 189 -12.45 -6.94 -13.55
C VAL A 189 -13.27 -8.08 -14.13
N ASP A 190 -14.61 -8.02 -14.03
CA ASP A 190 -15.54 -9.00 -14.60
C ASP A 190 -15.34 -9.15 -16.12
N HIS A 191 -15.13 -8.04 -16.83
CA HIS A 191 -14.85 -8.07 -18.26
C HIS A 191 -13.49 -8.70 -18.61
N ASN A 192 -12.50 -8.53 -17.73
CA ASN A 192 -11.11 -8.97 -17.95
C ASN A 192 -10.69 -10.13 -17.02
N MET A 193 -11.64 -10.93 -16.52
CA MET A 193 -11.37 -11.95 -15.50
C MET A 193 -10.28 -12.94 -15.91
N ASN A 194 -10.24 -13.31 -17.20
CA ASN A 194 -9.21 -14.19 -17.73
C ASN A 194 -7.81 -13.59 -17.60
N LEU A 195 -7.66 -12.29 -17.87
CA LEU A 195 -6.38 -11.60 -17.75
C LEU A 195 -5.97 -11.48 -16.28
N VAL A 196 -6.91 -11.16 -15.39
CA VAL A 196 -6.66 -11.13 -13.94
C VAL A 196 -6.20 -12.50 -13.44
N ALA A 197 -6.89 -13.57 -13.83
CA ALA A 197 -6.53 -14.93 -13.46
C ALA A 197 -5.12 -15.32 -13.95
N ILE A 198 -4.75 -14.95 -15.18
CA ILE A 198 -3.40 -15.20 -15.72
C ILE A 198 -2.34 -14.43 -14.92
N ILE A 199 -2.60 -13.18 -14.56
CA ILE A 199 -1.66 -12.37 -13.77
C ILE A 199 -1.46 -12.99 -12.38
N CYS A 200 -2.54 -13.36 -11.68
CA CYS A 200 -2.47 -14.00 -10.36
C CYS A 200 -1.75 -15.36 -10.42
N LEU A 201 -2.04 -16.18 -11.43
CA LEU A 201 -1.33 -17.45 -11.58
C LEU A 201 0.16 -17.23 -11.89
N GLY A 202 0.47 -16.23 -12.73
CA GLY A 202 1.83 -15.84 -13.07
C GLY A 202 2.63 -15.36 -11.86
N SER A 203 2.04 -14.53 -10.99
CA SER A 203 2.68 -14.08 -9.75
C SER A 203 2.96 -15.25 -8.80
N ALA A 204 1.99 -16.14 -8.59
CA ALA A 204 2.16 -17.33 -7.75
C ALA A 204 3.28 -18.24 -8.26
N LEU A 205 3.36 -18.49 -9.58
CA LEU A 205 4.42 -19.31 -10.18
C LEU A 205 5.79 -18.64 -10.07
N ALA A 206 5.88 -17.32 -10.28
CA ALA A 206 7.12 -16.58 -10.13
C ALA A 206 7.64 -16.61 -8.68
N GLN A 207 6.75 -16.50 -7.68
CA GLN A 207 7.12 -16.63 -6.27
C GLN A 207 7.62 -18.03 -5.94
N LEU A 208 6.95 -19.09 -6.43
CA LEU A 208 7.41 -20.47 -6.26
C LEU A 208 8.81 -20.69 -6.85
N PHE A 209 9.04 -20.16 -8.04
CA PHE A 209 10.36 -20.22 -8.68
C PHE A 209 11.42 -19.47 -7.88
N ALA A 210 11.12 -18.26 -7.38
CA ALA A 210 12.03 -17.50 -6.53
C ALA A 210 12.37 -18.24 -5.23
N MET A 211 11.38 -18.88 -4.59
CA MET A 211 11.60 -19.71 -3.41
C MET A 211 12.48 -20.92 -3.72
N PHE A 212 12.26 -21.60 -4.85
CA PHE A 212 13.09 -22.71 -5.30
C PHE A 212 14.56 -22.29 -5.50
N LEU A 213 14.79 -21.19 -6.23
CA LEU A 213 16.13 -20.65 -6.46
C LEU A 213 16.82 -20.26 -5.15
N ALA A 214 16.10 -19.60 -4.23
CA ALA A 214 16.63 -19.21 -2.93
C ALA A 214 17.09 -20.43 -2.11
N ARG A 215 16.29 -21.51 -2.10
CA ARG A 215 16.63 -22.76 -1.40
C ARG A 215 17.79 -23.49 -2.05
N SER A 216 17.82 -23.58 -3.38
CA SER A 216 18.94 -24.17 -4.13
C SER A 216 20.25 -23.44 -3.84
N LEU A 217 20.24 -22.10 -3.89
CA LEU A 217 21.40 -21.27 -3.58
C LEU A 217 21.89 -21.48 -2.14
N GLN A 218 20.96 -21.55 -1.17
CA GLN A 218 21.30 -21.83 0.22
C GLN A 218 21.99 -23.20 0.37
N GLY A 219 21.47 -24.23 -0.31
CA GLY A 219 22.09 -25.55 -0.33
C GLY A 219 23.51 -25.54 -0.90
N GLN A 220 23.72 -24.79 -1.99
CA GLN A 220 25.05 -24.63 -2.60
C GLN A 220 26.02 -23.89 -1.68
N ILE A 221 25.60 -22.82 -1.01
CA ILE A 221 26.43 -22.09 -0.04
C ILE A 221 26.85 -23.01 1.11
N PHE A 222 25.91 -23.80 1.64
CA PHE A 222 26.21 -24.74 2.73
C PHE A 222 27.21 -25.82 2.28
N ALA A 223 27.01 -26.39 1.08
CA ALA A 223 27.93 -27.38 0.51
C ALA A 223 29.32 -26.79 0.21
N GLN A 224 29.39 -25.53 -0.24
CA GLN A 224 30.66 -24.82 -0.39
C GLN A 224 31.33 -24.68 0.97
N ARG A 225 30.66 -24.08 1.97
CA ARG A 225 31.22 -23.83 3.31
C ARG A 225 31.72 -25.11 3.99
N ALA A 226 31.03 -26.24 3.80
CA ALA A 226 31.46 -27.54 4.32
C ALA A 226 32.75 -28.08 3.68
N ARG A 227 33.16 -27.61 2.50
CA ARG A 227 34.45 -27.95 1.89
C ARG A 227 35.62 -27.13 2.42
N TRP A 228 35.36 -25.98 3.05
CA TRP A 228 36.41 -25.09 3.60
C TRP A 228 36.69 -25.32 5.09
N MET A 229 35.93 -26.21 5.74
CA MET A 229 36.16 -26.70 7.12
C MET A 229 36.70 -28.13 7.06
#